data_AF-A0A2P1H0W1-F1
#
_entry.id   AF-A0A2P1H0W1-F1
#
_cell.length_a   1.000
_cell.length_b   1.000
_cell.length_c   1.000
_cell.angle_alpha   90.00
_cell.angle_beta   90.00
_cell.angle_gamma   90.00
#
_symmetry.space_group_name_H-M   'P 1'
#
loop_
_entity.id
_entity.type
_entity.pdbx_description
1 polymer ?
#
loop_
_entity_poly.entity_id
_entity_poly.type
_entity_poly.pdbx_seq_one_letter_code
_entity_poly.pdbx_strand_id
1 'polypeptide(L)'
;AHLPGMCKVQGDSVRTADGAVLSLPWGWWRKKEAPEAQGRRGCRALLAGDCSSDAAFAVTLLLNDSLPSHGIEILAEEHSVVIQPYDQGDYTVYVDGTMEELTNNKPLVFYKKIAYGIETVAMVVSRDEQGHIRSEYPQRGLDFLVNFQYIN
;
A
#
# COMPACT_ATOMS: atom_id res chain seq x y z
N ALA A 1 -6.73 21.03 -2.30
CA ALA A 1 -5.96 21.80 -1.30
C ALA A 1 -4.74 20.97 -0.89
N HIS A 2 -3.56 21.59 -0.75
CA HIS A 2 -2.35 20.90 -0.30
C HIS A 2 -2.44 20.65 1.20
N LEU A 3 -2.36 19.39 1.62
CA LEU A 3 -2.20 19.03 3.02
C LEU A 3 -0.70 18.86 3.30
N PRO A 4 -0.09 19.67 4.19
CA PRO A 4 1.31 19.47 4.58
C PRO A 4 1.47 18.07 5.22
N GLY A 5 2.60 17.40 4.92
CA GLY A 5 2.90 16.07 5.47
C GLY A 5 2.41 14.86 4.66
N MET A 6 1.80 15.08 3.48
CA MET A 6 1.31 13.99 2.63
C MET A 6 2.32 13.61 1.54
N CYS A 7 2.72 12.33 1.51
CA CYS A 7 3.42 11.72 0.37
C CYS A 7 2.41 11.26 -0.69
N LYS A 8 2.73 11.42 -1.98
CA LYS A 8 1.87 10.95 -3.09
C LYS A 8 2.73 10.27 -4.15
N VAL A 9 2.32 9.08 -4.58
CA VAL A 9 2.85 8.45 -5.80
C VAL A 9 1.79 8.58 -6.89
N GLN A 10 2.16 9.11 -8.05
CA GLN A 10 1.27 9.23 -9.20
C GLN A 10 2.07 9.00 -10.49
N GLY A 11 1.76 7.90 -11.19
CA GLY A 11 2.55 7.43 -12.32
C GLY A 11 4.04 7.36 -11.93
N ASP A 12 4.84 8.13 -12.66
CA ASP A 12 6.30 8.17 -12.60
C ASP A 12 6.82 9.11 -11.51
N SER A 13 5.93 9.76 -10.77
CA SER A 13 6.30 10.82 -9.85
C SER A 13 6.02 10.42 -8.40
N VAL A 14 6.98 10.69 -7.54
CA VAL A 14 6.84 10.63 -6.09
C VAL A 14 6.94 12.05 -5.56
N ARG A 15 5.88 12.50 -4.90
CA ARG A 15 5.92 13.71 -4.08
C ARG A 15 6.16 13.32 -2.63
N THR A 16 7.21 13.87 -2.04
CA THR A 16 7.60 13.63 -0.64
C THR A 16 6.80 14.53 0.31
N ALA A 17 6.84 14.21 1.61
CA ALA A 17 6.08 14.91 2.64
C ALA A 17 6.44 16.40 2.81
N ASP A 18 7.69 16.76 2.50
CA ASP A 18 8.19 18.15 2.46
C ASP A 18 7.83 18.88 1.16
N GLY A 19 7.17 18.20 0.22
CA GLY A 19 6.66 18.76 -1.01
C GLY A 19 7.59 18.64 -2.22
N ALA A 20 8.80 18.07 -2.07
CA ALA A 20 9.67 17.80 -3.21
C ALA A 20 9.01 16.78 -4.16
N VAL A 21 9.27 16.93 -5.46
CA VAL A 21 8.77 16.02 -6.49
C VAL A 21 9.97 15.35 -7.15
N LEU A 22 10.01 14.04 -7.03
CA LEU A 22 11.03 13.17 -7.62
C LEU A 22 10.39 12.40 -8.77
N SER A 23 11.03 12.43 -9.94
CA SER A 23 10.70 11.49 -11.01
C SER A 23 11.39 10.17 -10.72
N LEU A 24 10.62 9.09 -10.60
CA LEU A 24 11.14 7.74 -10.69
C LEU A 24 11.72 7.59 -12.10
N PRO A 25 12.99 7.20 -12.26
CA PRO A 25 13.58 7.07 -13.58
C PRO A 25 12.96 5.86 -14.29
N TRP A 26 12.08 6.11 -15.26
CA TRP A 26 11.54 5.11 -16.16
C TRP A 26 12.67 4.52 -17.01
N GLY A 27 13.31 3.47 -16.49
CA GLY A 27 14.50 2.87 -17.11
C GLY A 27 15.34 1.96 -16.22
N TRP A 28 15.15 1.93 -14.89
CA TRP A 28 15.93 1.03 -14.03
C TRP A 28 15.43 -0.42 -14.04
N TRP A 29 14.17 -0.67 -14.43
CA TRP A 29 13.58 -2.02 -14.46
C TRP A 29 13.57 -2.68 -15.84
N ARG A 30 13.66 -1.91 -16.94
CA ARG A 30 13.63 -2.45 -18.31
C ARG A 30 15.00 -2.88 -18.87
N LYS A 31 16.10 -2.80 -18.13
CA LYS A 31 17.41 -3.26 -18.62
C LYS A 31 18.31 -3.87 -17.53
N LYS A 32 18.19 -5.18 -17.37
CA LYS A 32 19.20 -6.11 -17.88
C LYS A 32 18.58 -7.50 -17.96
N GLU A 33 18.75 -8.13 -19.11
CA GLU A 33 18.69 -9.58 -19.29
C GLU A 33 19.51 -10.22 -18.16
N ALA A 34 18.84 -10.60 -17.07
CA ALA A 34 19.43 -11.49 -16.09
C ALA A 34 19.27 -12.90 -16.68
N PRO A 35 20.37 -13.64 -16.89
CA PRO A 35 20.29 -14.98 -17.45
C PRO A 35 19.49 -15.84 -16.48
N GLU A 36 18.42 -16.45 -16.99
CA GLU A 36 17.64 -17.56 -16.45
C GLU A 36 17.98 -17.95 -15.00
N ALA A 37 17.62 -17.08 -14.04
CA ALA A 37 17.60 -17.43 -12.64
C ALA A 37 16.13 -17.70 -12.26
N GLN A 38 15.87 -18.96 -11.91
CA GLN A 38 14.60 -19.49 -11.45
C GLN A 38 13.90 -18.56 -10.44
N GLY A 39 12.68 -18.15 -10.79
CA GLY A 39 11.75 -17.42 -9.91
C GLY A 39 11.65 -15.93 -10.22
N ARG A 40 10.68 -15.55 -11.06
CA ARG A 40 10.30 -14.15 -11.32
C ARG A 40 9.99 -13.43 -10.01
N ARG A 41 10.93 -12.65 -9.49
CA ARG A 41 10.73 -11.76 -8.34
C ARG A 41 10.67 -10.33 -8.88
N GLY A 42 9.46 -9.76 -8.94
CA GLY A 42 9.27 -8.33 -9.18
C GLY A 42 10.06 -7.51 -8.15
N CYS A 43 10.57 -6.36 -8.55
CA CYS A 43 11.28 -5.47 -7.64
C CYS A 43 10.32 -4.89 -6.58
N ARG A 44 10.81 -4.70 -5.35
CA ARG A 44 10.07 -4.05 -4.27
C ARG A 44 10.77 -2.75 -3.91
N ALA A 45 10.01 -1.67 -3.74
CA ALA A 45 10.54 -0.36 -3.37
C ALA A 45 9.85 0.15 -2.09
N LEU A 46 10.63 0.43 -1.05
CA LEU A 46 10.11 1.03 0.18
C LEU A 46 9.74 2.50 -0.08
N LEU A 47 8.47 2.85 0.12
CA LEU A 47 7.96 4.21 -0.08
C LEU A 47 7.99 5.02 1.21
N ALA A 48 7.60 4.39 2.32
CA ALA A 48 7.60 5.00 3.64
C ALA A 48 7.81 3.90 4.69
N GLY A 49 8.39 4.25 5.83
CA GLY A 49 8.51 3.32 6.94
C GLY A 49 8.97 4.05 8.19
N ASP A 50 8.60 3.50 9.33
CA ASP A 50 9.14 3.93 10.63
C ASP A 50 10.58 3.42 10.75
N CYS A 51 11.52 4.36 10.81
CA CYS A 51 12.95 4.06 10.96
C CYS A 51 13.40 4.02 12.43
N SER A 52 12.45 4.04 13.38
CA SER A 52 12.75 3.82 14.79
C SER A 52 13.23 2.38 15.05
N SER A 53 13.80 2.13 16.22
CA SER A 53 14.23 0.78 16.63
C SER A 53 13.07 -0.20 16.82
N ASP A 54 11.84 0.31 16.94
CA ASP A 54 10.61 -0.45 17.11
C ASP A 54 9.67 -0.14 15.93
N ALA A 55 10.18 -0.43 14.72
CA ALA A 55 9.56 -0.06 13.46
C ALA A 55 8.07 -0.43 13.43
N ALA A 56 7.21 0.58 13.54
CA ALA A 56 5.77 0.38 13.69
C ALA A 56 5.07 0.08 12.36
N PHE A 57 5.64 0.53 11.24
CA PHE A 57 5.06 0.32 9.92
C PHE A 57 6.09 0.39 8.77
N ALA A 58 5.72 -0.19 7.63
CA ALA A 58 6.39 -0.05 6.35
C ALA A 58 5.36 -0.09 5.20
N VAL A 59 5.54 0.77 4.22
CA VAL A 59 4.74 0.83 2.99
C VAL A 59 5.66 0.56 1.81
N THR A 60 5.35 -0.49 1.07
CA THR A 60 6.18 -0.99 -0.03
C THR A 60 5.38 -1.01 -1.32
N LEU A 61 5.96 -0.46 -2.39
CA LEU A 61 5.48 -0.63 -3.76
C LEU A 61 5.92 -2.00 -4.27
N LEU A 62 4.97 -2.79 -4.74
CA LEU A 62 5.18 -4.08 -5.39
C LEU A 62 5.16 -3.85 -6.91
N LEU A 63 6.35 -3.80 -7.53
CA LEU A 63 6.43 -3.58 -8.97
C LEU A 63 5.99 -4.85 -9.68
N ASN A 64 4.97 -4.69 -10.52
CA ASN A 64 4.45 -5.73 -11.38
C ASN A 64 4.84 -5.42 -12.82
N ASP A 65 5.62 -6.31 -13.43
CA ASP A 65 6.09 -6.15 -14.82
C ASP A 65 5.05 -6.61 -15.85
N SER A 66 4.00 -7.29 -15.39
CA SER A 66 2.95 -7.90 -16.22
C SER A 66 1.60 -7.19 -16.16
N LEU A 67 1.39 -6.27 -15.22
CA LEU A 67 0.14 -5.52 -15.06
C LEU A 67 0.36 -4.03 -15.33
N PRO A 68 -0.68 -3.31 -15.80
CA PRO A 68 -0.61 -1.87 -16.08
C PRO A 68 -0.41 -1.01 -14.82
N SER A 69 -0.52 -1.60 -13.63
CA SER A 69 -0.37 -0.92 -12.35
C SER A 69 0.40 -1.76 -11.34
N HIS A 70 0.94 -1.08 -10.33
CA HIS A 70 1.74 -1.68 -9.27
C HIS A 70 0.88 -2.04 -8.07
N GLY A 71 1.26 -3.11 -7.36
CA GLY A 71 0.65 -3.44 -6.07
C GLY A 71 1.24 -2.60 -4.95
N ILE A 72 0.55 -2.56 -3.82
CA ILE A 72 1.04 -1.91 -2.60
C ILE A 72 0.91 -2.90 -1.46
N GLU A 73 1.92 -2.96 -0.62
CA GLU A 73 1.92 -3.70 0.63
C GLU A 73 2.16 -2.75 1.79
N ILE A 74 1.35 -2.91 2.83
CA ILE A 74 1.39 -2.14 4.05
C ILE A 74 1.58 -3.15 5.18
N LEU A 75 2.71 -3.03 5.86
CA LEU A 75 2.99 -3.76 7.09
C LEU A 75 2.83 -2.77 8.23
N ALA A 76 1.95 -3.04 9.18
CA ALA A 76 1.85 -2.22 10.37
C ALA A 76 1.32 -3.04 11.55
N GLU A 77 2.04 -2.93 12.66
CA GLU A 77 1.89 -3.81 13.81
C GLU A 77 2.01 -5.30 13.43
N GLU A 78 0.97 -6.08 13.71
CA GLU A 78 0.87 -7.52 13.44
C GLU A 78 0.10 -7.80 12.14
N HIS A 79 -0.31 -6.75 11.41
CA HIS A 79 -1.14 -6.87 10.22
C HIS A 79 -0.38 -6.53 8.94
N SER A 80 -0.71 -7.27 7.89
CA SER A 80 -0.25 -7.06 6.53
C SER A 80 -1.44 -6.83 5.61
N VAL A 81 -1.48 -5.69 4.92
CA VAL A 81 -2.47 -5.39 3.88
C VAL A 81 -1.77 -5.33 2.54
N VAL A 82 -2.15 -6.20 1.62
CA VAL A 82 -1.66 -6.19 0.24
C VAL A 82 -2.80 -5.83 -0.69
N ILE A 83 -2.62 -4.77 -1.47
CA ILE A 83 -3.56 -4.32 -2.49
C ILE A 83 -2.91 -4.60 -3.84
N GLN A 84 -3.49 -5.54 -4.60
CA GLN A 84 -3.01 -5.89 -5.93
C GLN A 84 -4.02 -5.42 -6.99
N PRO A 85 -3.55 -4.82 -8.08
CA PRO A 85 -4.40 -4.55 -9.22
C PRO A 85 -4.76 -5.85 -9.95
N TYR A 86 -5.96 -5.88 -10.52
CA TYR A 86 -6.44 -6.94 -11.40
C TYR A 86 -6.67 -6.41 -12.83
N ASP A 87 -6.59 -7.29 -13.81
CA ASP A 87 -6.48 -6.98 -15.25
C ASP A 87 -7.67 -6.20 -15.85
N GLN A 88 -8.75 -5.99 -15.09
CA GLN A 88 -9.97 -5.29 -15.51
C GLN A 88 -10.40 -4.14 -14.59
N GLY A 89 -9.49 -3.64 -13.75
CA GLY A 89 -9.75 -2.47 -12.90
C GLY A 89 -10.36 -2.78 -11.53
N ASP A 90 -10.57 -4.06 -11.22
CA ASP A 90 -10.82 -4.51 -9.86
C ASP A 90 -9.51 -4.65 -9.08
N TYR A 91 -9.62 -4.63 -7.74
CA TYR A 91 -8.48 -4.82 -6.83
C TYR A 91 -8.74 -6.02 -5.95
N THR A 92 -7.70 -6.84 -5.79
CA THR A 92 -7.69 -7.88 -4.79
C THR A 92 -7.00 -7.34 -3.54
N VAL A 93 -7.72 -7.37 -2.42
CA VAL A 93 -7.18 -7.01 -1.13
C VAL A 93 -6.90 -8.29 -0.37
N TYR A 94 -5.68 -8.42 0.11
CA TYR A 94 -5.29 -9.48 1.03
C TYR A 94 -5.02 -8.87 2.39
N VAL A 95 -5.65 -9.40 3.43
CA VAL A 95 -5.33 -9.08 4.82
C VAL A 95 -4.76 -10.33 5.47
N ASP A 96 -3.54 -10.23 5.98
CA ASP A 96 -2.82 -11.33 6.63
C ASP A 96 -2.75 -12.60 5.74
N GLY A 97 -2.63 -12.39 4.43
CA GLY A 97 -2.57 -13.44 3.41
C GLY A 97 -3.92 -14.01 2.99
N THR A 98 -5.02 -13.60 3.61
CA THR A 98 -6.38 -14.02 3.24
C THR A 98 -6.99 -13.00 2.29
N MET A 99 -7.58 -13.48 1.19
CA MET A 99 -8.29 -12.61 0.25
C MET A 99 -9.58 -12.11 0.90
N GLU A 100 -9.76 -10.80 0.95
CA GLU A 100 -10.90 -10.15 1.56
C GLU A 100 -11.73 -9.41 0.51
N GLU A 101 -13.05 -9.59 0.55
CA GLU A 101 -13.97 -8.85 -0.30
C GLU A 101 -14.39 -7.55 0.38
N LEU A 102 -13.89 -6.41 -0.13
CA LEU A 102 -14.31 -5.10 0.36
C LEU A 102 -15.61 -4.66 -0.32
N THR A 103 -16.71 -4.64 0.43
CA THR A 103 -17.96 -4.01 0.00
C THR A 103 -17.94 -2.50 0.29
N ASN A 104 -18.47 -1.69 -0.62
CA ASN A 104 -18.55 -0.24 -0.45
C ASN A 104 -19.21 0.15 0.89
N ASN A 105 -18.61 1.10 1.59
CA ASN A 105 -19.07 1.63 2.87
C ASN A 105 -19.22 0.56 3.99
N LYS A 106 -18.62 -0.63 3.83
CA LYS A 106 -18.54 -1.66 4.87
C LYS A 106 -17.07 -1.93 5.22
N PRO A 107 -16.51 -1.18 6.17
CA PRO A 107 -15.11 -1.35 6.54
C PRO A 107 -14.89 -2.70 7.24
N LEU A 108 -13.73 -3.30 6.98
CA LEU A 108 -13.17 -4.35 7.80
C LEU A 108 -12.44 -3.70 8.98
N VAL A 109 -12.78 -4.13 10.19
CA VAL A 109 -12.22 -3.59 11.43
C VAL A 109 -11.54 -4.70 12.19
N PHE A 110 -10.24 -4.53 12.44
CA PHE A 110 -9.41 -5.48 13.15
C PHE A 110 -9.09 -4.93 14.54
N TYR A 111 -9.25 -5.78 15.54
CA TYR A 111 -9.05 -5.42 16.94
C TYR A 111 -7.83 -6.15 17.50
N LYS A 112 -7.09 -5.43 18.34
CA LYS A 112 -6.01 -5.97 19.15
C LYS A 112 -6.42 -6.00 20.60
N LYS A 113 -6.10 -7.09 21.29
CA LYS A 113 -6.25 -7.17 22.74
C LYS A 113 -5.07 -6.47 23.40
N ILE A 114 -5.37 -5.57 24.32
CA ILE A 114 -4.38 -4.96 25.20
C ILE A 114 -4.54 -5.49 26.63
N ALA A 115 -3.63 -5.05 27.52
CA ALA A 115 -3.66 -5.46 28.92
C ALA A 115 -5.06 -5.28 29.53
N TYR A 116 -5.41 -6.16 30.48
CA TYR A 116 -6.69 -6.16 31.18
C TYR A 116 -7.92 -6.50 30.32
N GLY A 117 -7.73 -7.10 29.15
CA GLY A 117 -8.83 -7.62 28.31
C GLY A 117 -9.61 -6.55 27.55
N ILE A 118 -9.08 -5.32 27.50
CA ILE A 118 -9.65 -4.25 26.69
C ILE A 118 -9.24 -4.50 25.23
N GLU A 119 -10.19 -4.34 24.31
CA GLU A 119 -9.95 -4.38 22.87
C GLU A 119 -9.87 -2.96 22.31
N THR A 120 -9.01 -2.77 21.34
CA THR A 120 -8.78 -1.49 20.69
C THR A 120 -8.62 -1.71 19.19
N VAL A 121 -9.03 -0.72 18.40
CA VAL A 121 -8.97 -0.80 16.93
C VAL A 121 -7.51 -0.75 16.51
N ALA A 122 -7.02 -1.85 15.96
CA ALA A 122 -5.67 -1.97 15.42
C ALA A 122 -5.60 -1.41 13.99
N MET A 123 -6.59 -1.77 13.17
CA MET A 123 -6.62 -1.44 11.76
C MET A 123 -8.05 -1.33 11.23
N VAL A 124 -8.26 -0.42 10.28
CA VAL A 124 -9.48 -0.32 9.49
C VAL A 124 -9.11 -0.35 8.01
N VAL A 125 -9.74 -1.23 7.24
CA VAL A 125 -9.60 -1.26 5.78
C VAL A 125 -10.97 -1.03 5.16
N SER A 126 -11.11 -0.06 4.27
CA SER A 126 -12.39 0.33 3.69
C SER A 126 -12.30 0.63 2.21
N ARG A 127 -13.44 0.54 1.53
CA ARG A 127 -13.63 0.95 0.13
C ARG A 127 -14.72 2.02 0.07
N ASP A 128 -14.41 3.16 -0.55
CA ASP A 128 -15.39 4.22 -0.77
C ASP A 128 -16.24 3.97 -2.02
N GLU A 129 -17.24 4.83 -2.26
CA GLU A 129 -18.13 4.72 -3.42
C GLU A 129 -17.43 4.92 -4.77
N GLN A 130 -16.24 5.52 -4.76
CA GLN A 130 -15.40 5.76 -5.93
C GLN A 130 -14.44 4.59 -6.19
N GLY A 131 -14.47 3.55 -5.33
CA GLY A 131 -13.61 2.38 -5.41
C GLY A 131 -12.22 2.59 -4.82
N HIS A 132 -11.95 3.73 -4.17
CA HIS A 132 -10.69 3.96 -3.50
C HIS A 132 -10.59 3.09 -2.25
N ILE A 133 -9.40 2.55 -2.02
CA ILE A 133 -9.11 1.73 -0.84
C ILE A 133 -8.38 2.59 0.16
N ARG A 134 -8.91 2.65 1.39
CA ARG A 134 -8.29 3.35 2.51
C ARG A 134 -7.91 2.34 3.59
N SER A 135 -6.69 2.44 4.09
CA SER A 135 -6.17 1.64 5.20
C SER A 135 -5.70 2.59 6.30
N GLU A 136 -6.27 2.43 7.49
CA GLU A 136 -6.03 3.28 8.66
C GLU A 136 -5.49 2.44 9.81
N TYR A 137 -4.43 2.92 10.47
CA TYR A 137 -3.87 2.35 11.70
C TYR A 137 -3.92 3.43 12.79
N PRO A 138 -5.08 3.59 13.47
CA PRO A 138 -5.36 4.75 14.31
C PRO A 138 -4.36 4.95 15.43
N GLN A 139 -3.87 3.85 16.03
CA GLN A 139 -2.90 3.92 17.13
C GLN A 139 -1.54 4.51 16.73
N ARG A 140 -1.19 4.40 15.44
CA ARG A 140 0.06 4.93 14.88
C ARG A 140 -0.12 6.23 14.13
N GLY A 141 -1.37 6.69 13.98
CA GLY A 141 -1.70 7.86 13.16
C GLY A 141 -1.35 7.68 11.67
N LEU A 142 -1.24 6.44 11.19
CA LEU A 142 -0.99 6.14 9.79
C LEU A 142 -2.33 6.04 9.05
N ASP A 143 -2.45 6.80 7.98
CA ASP A 143 -3.59 6.78 7.07
C ASP A 143 -3.06 6.71 5.65
N PHE A 144 -3.54 5.72 4.90
CA PHE A 144 -3.10 5.46 3.55
C PHE A 144 -4.30 5.35 2.62
N LEU A 145 -4.28 6.14 1.55
CA LEU A 145 -5.30 6.15 0.51
C LEU A 145 -4.69 5.70 -0.80
N VAL A 146 -5.24 4.61 -1.34
CA VAL A 146 -4.93 4.14 -2.68
C VAL A 146 -6.01 4.57 -3.64
N ASN A 147 -5.59 5.39 -4.60
CA ASN A 147 -6.42 5.78 -5.72
C ASN A 147 -5.73 5.32 -7.02
N PHE A 148 -6.21 4.22 -7.56
CA PHE A 148 -5.91 3.83 -8.93
C PHE A 148 -6.95 4.49 -9.84
N GLN A 149 -6.68 5.72 -10.27
CA GLN A 149 -7.40 6.26 -11.42
C GLN A 149 -6.96 5.47 -12.64
N TYR A 150 -7.92 4.96 -13.42
CA TYR A 150 -7.69 4.27 -14.68
C TYR A 150 -6.58 4.97 -15.47
N ILE A 151 -5.44 4.29 -15.64
CA ILE A 151 -4.47 4.66 -16.66
C ILE A 151 -5.05 4.08 -17.95
N ASN A 152 -5.81 4.90 -18.68
CA ASN A 152 -6.19 4.61 -20.07
C ASN A 152 -4.94 4.63 -20.96
#